data_AF-A0A9E7HW53-F1
#
_entry.id   AF-A0A9E7HW53-F1
#
_cell.length_a   1.000
_cell.length_b   1.000
_cell.length_c   1.000
_cell.angle_alpha   90.00
_cell.angle_beta   90.00
_cell.angle_gamma   90.00
#
_symmetry.space_group_name_H-M   'P 1'
#
loop_
_entity.id
_entity.type
_entity.pdbx_description
1 polymer ?
#
loop_
_entity_poly.entity_id
_entity_poly.type
_entity_poly.pdbx_seq_one_letter_code
_entity_poly.pdbx_strand_id
1 'polypeptide(L)'
;MATHRLPPKTIAQLLQDNGIKKVKIFDADPSSMSVLAGTGIEVMIAIPNDMLATMNDYDAAKQWVKKNVTRYNFDGGVDIK
;
A
#
# COMPACT_ATOMS: atom_id res chain seq x y z
N MET A 1 17.22 -2.14 -3.41
CA MET A 1 16.61 -1.58 -2.17
C MET A 1 17.50 -0.47 -1.65
N ALA A 2 16.93 0.57 -1.01
CA ALA A 2 17.72 1.67 -0.44
C ALA A 2 18.56 1.19 0.76
N THR A 3 19.81 1.65 0.86
CA THR A 3 20.73 1.33 1.96
C THR A 3 20.41 2.09 3.24
N HIS A 4 19.63 3.18 3.15
CA HIS A 4 19.20 4.02 4.27
C HIS A 4 17.73 4.40 4.08
N ARG A 5 16.82 3.69 4.75
CA ARG A 5 15.38 3.96 4.68
C ARG A 5 14.99 4.96 5.76
N LEU A 6 14.20 5.97 5.39
CA LEU A 6 13.56 6.84 6.37
C LEU A 6 12.58 6.02 7.23
N PRO A 7 12.40 6.37 8.52
CA PRO A 7 11.37 5.76 9.34
C PRO A 7 10.00 5.95 8.67
N PRO A 8 9.16 4.91 8.58
CA PRO A 8 7.89 5.01 7.86
C PRO A 8 6.99 6.17 8.33
N LYS A 9 6.88 6.40 9.64
CA LYS A 9 6.12 7.55 10.19
C LYS A 9 6.60 8.90 9.65
N THR A 10 7.92 9.08 9.51
CA THR A 10 8.50 10.30 8.95
C THR A 10 8.09 10.48 7.49
N ILE A 11 7.95 9.40 6.73
CA ILE A 11 7.47 9.45 5.34
C ILE A 11 6.00 9.90 5.29
N ALA A 12 5.12 9.34 6.12
CA ALA A 12 3.71 9.78 6.14
C ALA A 12 3.55 11.24 6.55
N GLN A 13 4.34 11.71 7.52
CA GLN A 13 4.33 13.13 7.91
C GLN A 13 4.84 14.00 6.77
N LEU A 14 5.96 13.63 6.14
CA LEU A 14 6.52 14.36 5.00
C LEU A 14 5.51 14.48 3.85
N LEU A 15 4.78 13.41 3.53
CA LEU A 15 3.75 13.44 2.48
C LEU A 15 2.62 14.42 2.83
N GLN A 16 2.13 14.39 4.08
CA GLN A 16 1.08 15.30 4.56
C GLN A 16 1.55 16.76 4.57
N ASP A 17 2.76 17.03 5.10
CA ASP A 17 3.33 18.37 5.21
C ASP A 17 3.54 19.01 3.83
N ASN A 18 3.83 18.20 2.81
CA ASN A 18 3.97 18.65 1.43
C ASN A 18 2.64 18.66 0.66
N GLY A 19 1.51 18.39 1.30
CA GLY A 19 0.18 18.39 0.68
C GLY A 19 -0.02 17.30 -0.37
N ILE A 20 0.77 16.22 -0.32
CA ILE A 20 0.66 15.09 -1.25
C ILE A 20 -0.54 14.23 -0.84
N LYS A 21 -1.51 14.13 -1.74
CA LYS A 21 -2.78 13.44 -1.48
C LYS A 21 -2.89 12.04 -2.08
N LYS A 22 -2.00 11.67 -2.99
CA LYS A 22 -2.05 10.41 -3.73
C LYS A 22 -0.66 9.81 -3.86
N VAL A 23 -0.54 8.51 -3.63
CA VAL A 23 0.72 7.77 -3.78
C VAL A 23 0.50 6.44 -4.49
N LYS A 24 1.53 5.98 -5.20
CA LYS A 24 1.57 4.63 -5.80
C LYS A 24 2.62 3.79 -5.09
N ILE A 25 2.21 2.66 -4.56
CA ILE A 25 3.07 1.70 -3.88
C ILE A 25 3.32 0.52 -4.80
N PHE A 26 4.60 0.22 -5.02
CA PHE A 26 5.05 -0.90 -5.86
C PHE A 26 5.27 -2.19 -5.06
N ASP A 27 5.42 -2.08 -3.75
CA ASP A 27 5.61 -3.20 -2.84
C ASP A 27 4.57 -3.09 -1.73
N ALA A 28 3.59 -4.00 -1.71
CA ALA A 28 2.53 -4.06 -0.70
C ALA A 28 3.04 -4.54 0.68
N ASP A 29 4.22 -4.06 1.09
CA ASP A 29 4.80 -4.31 2.41
C ASP A 29 3.82 -3.80 3.49
N PRO A 30 3.46 -4.64 4.47
CA PRO A 30 2.57 -4.25 5.56
C PRO A 30 3.03 -3.02 6.33
N SER A 31 4.34 -2.79 6.46
CA SER A 31 4.91 -1.63 7.14
C SER A 31 4.56 -0.33 6.42
N SER A 32 4.67 -0.30 5.08
CA SER A 32 4.32 0.87 4.26
C SER A 32 2.82 1.18 4.31
N MET A 33 1.99 0.14 4.22
CA MET A 33 0.52 0.29 4.27
C MET A 33 0.04 0.77 5.65
N SER A 34 0.60 0.22 6.73
CA SER A 34 0.19 0.58 8.11
C SER A 34 0.41 2.05 8.45
N VAL A 35 1.35 2.69 7.76
CA VAL A 35 1.78 4.08 8.01
C VAL A 35 0.93 5.08 7.25
N LEU A 36 0.27 4.65 6.18
CA LEU A 36 -0.70 5.46 5.42
C LEU A 36 -2.12 5.32 5.99
N ALA A 37 -2.35 4.35 6.87
CA ALA A 37 -3.63 4.18 7.54
C ALA A 37 -3.99 5.44 8.35
N GLY A 38 -5.21 5.94 8.18
CA GLY A 38 -5.71 7.13 8.87
C GLY A 38 -5.11 8.46 8.42
N THR A 39 -4.22 8.48 7.42
CA THR A 39 -3.61 9.72 6.89
C THR A 39 -4.50 10.47 5.90
N GLY A 40 -5.53 9.80 5.35
CA GLY A 40 -6.37 10.34 4.27
C GLY A 40 -5.67 10.45 2.91
N ILE A 41 -4.45 9.92 2.77
CA ILE A 41 -3.74 9.83 1.49
C ILE A 41 -4.32 8.65 0.70
N GLU A 42 -4.69 8.90 -0.55
CA GLU A 42 -5.14 7.86 -1.49
C GLU A 42 -3.94 7.00 -1.95
N VAL A 43 -4.11 5.68 -1.89
CA VAL A 43 -3.05 4.71 -2.20
C VAL A 43 -3.46 3.84 -3.38
N MET A 44 -2.66 3.86 -4.44
CA MET A 44 -2.71 2.88 -5.50
C MET A 44 -1.70 1.77 -5.22
N ILE A 45 -2.15 0.51 -5.19
CA ILE A 45 -1.29 -0.66 -4.97
C ILE A 45 -1.02 -1.35 -6.31
N ALA A 46 0.24 -1.58 -6.65
CA ALA A 46 0.62 -2.36 -7.81
C ALA A 46 0.73 -3.85 -7.48
N ILE A 47 0.35 -4.69 -8.44
CA ILE A 47 0.70 -6.11 -8.42
C ILE A 47 2.14 -6.24 -8.94
N PRO A 48 3.04 -6.90 -8.21
CA PRO A 48 4.41 -7.16 -8.67
C PRO A 48 4.43 -7.94 -10.00
N ASN A 49 5.38 -7.62 -10.87
CA ASN A 49 5.46 -8.19 -12.22
C ASN A 49 5.63 -9.72 -12.23
N ASP A 50 6.35 -10.25 -11.25
CA ASP A 50 6.58 -11.68 -11.03
C ASP A 50 5.30 -12.43 -10.62
N MET A 51 4.32 -11.73 -10.03
CA MET A 51 3.03 -12.31 -9.65
C MET A 51 1.98 -12.26 -10.77
N LEU A 52 2.23 -11.55 -11.87
CA LEU A 52 1.22 -11.36 -12.93
C LEU A 52 0.73 -12.68 -13.53
N ALA A 53 1.62 -13.64 -13.75
CA ALA A 53 1.24 -14.95 -14.29
C ALA A 53 0.30 -15.71 -13.35
N THR A 54 0.54 -15.61 -12.03
CA THR A 54 -0.28 -16.23 -10.98
C THR A 54 -1.67 -15.59 -10.86
N MET A 55 -1.83 -14.32 -11.25
CA MET A 55 -3.13 -13.64 -11.23
C MET A 55 -4.12 -14.16 -12.28
N ASN A 56 -3.70 -15.02 -13.21
CA ASN A 56 -4.62 -15.73 -14.10
C ASN A 56 -5.46 -16.78 -13.36
N ASP A 57 -5.01 -17.24 -12.18
CA ASP A 57 -5.79 -18.09 -11.31
C ASP A 57 -6.70 -17.25 -10.40
N TYR A 58 -8.00 -17.49 -10.47
CA TYR A 58 -9.00 -16.70 -9.73
C TYR A 58 -8.82 -16.79 -8.22
N ASP A 59 -8.53 -17.98 -7.69
CA ASP A 59 -8.39 -18.17 -6.24
C ASP A 59 -7.11 -17.51 -5.73
N ALA A 60 -6.02 -17.57 -6.48
CA ALA A 60 -4.79 -16.86 -6.17
C ALA A 60 -4.99 -15.34 -6.21
N ALA A 61 -5.67 -14.80 -7.23
CA ALA A 61 -5.99 -13.38 -7.32
C ALA A 61 -6.89 -12.92 -6.15
N LYS A 62 -7.91 -13.71 -5.80
CA LYS A 62 -8.79 -13.46 -4.67
C LYS A 62 -8.04 -13.45 -3.34
N GLN A 63 -7.12 -14.39 -3.13
CA GLN A 63 -6.27 -14.42 -1.94
C GLN A 63 -5.34 -13.22 -1.88
N TRP A 64 -4.77 -12.80 -3.01
CA TRP A 64 -3.93 -11.62 -3.10
C TRP A 64 -4.70 -10.36 -2.69
N VAL A 65 -5.91 -10.16 -3.22
CA VAL A 65 -6.78 -9.03 -2.86
C VAL A 65 -7.10 -9.06 -1.36
N LYS A 66 -7.48 -10.22 -0.82
CA LYS A 66 -7.78 -10.37 0.61
C LYS A 66 -6.58 -9.97 1.48
N LYS A 67 -5.37 -10.39 1.08
CA LYS A 67 -4.14 -10.17 1.83
C LYS A 67 -3.55 -8.77 1.69
N ASN A 68 -3.69 -8.11 0.55
CA ASN A 68 -3.00 -6.84 0.27
C ASN A 68 -3.93 -5.63 0.20
N VAL A 69 -5.23 -5.85 -0.01
CA VAL A 69 -6.24 -4.78 -0.15
C VAL A 69 -7.25 -4.86 0.98
N THR A 70 -8.04 -5.94 1.06
CA THR A 70 -9.21 -6.02 1.95
C THR A 70 -8.85 -5.87 3.43
N ARG A 71 -7.69 -6.37 3.87
CA ARG A 71 -7.24 -6.25 5.27
C ARG A 71 -7.06 -4.81 5.76
N TYR A 72 -6.91 -3.84 4.85
CA TYR A 72 -6.72 -2.43 5.18
C TYR A 72 -8.00 -1.61 5.02
N ASN A 73 -9.09 -2.26 4.58
CA ASN A 73 -10.40 -1.64 4.43
C ASN A 73 -11.18 -1.75 5.75
N PHE A 74 -10.86 -0.88 6.70
CA PHE A 74 -11.57 -0.71 7.97
C PHE A 74 -11.57 0.76 8.37
N ASP A 75 -12.34 1.15 9.39
CA ASP A 75 -12.39 2.54 9.84
C ASP A 75 -11.03 2.99 10.41
N GLY A 76 -10.48 4.09 9.87
CA GLY A 76 -9.08 4.49 10.13
C GLY A 76 -8.02 3.67 9.37
N GLY A 77 -8.43 2.84 8.42
CA GLY A 77 -7.56 2.07 7.52
C GLY A 77 -6.93 2.91 6.41
N VAL A 78 -6.46 2.25 5.35
CA VAL A 78 -5.82 2.90 4.19
C VAL A 78 -6.88 3.20 3.14
N ASP A 79 -6.90 4.44 2.61
CA ASP A 79 -7.79 4.78 1.50
C ASP A 79 -7.21 4.26 0.18
N ILE A 80 -7.63 3.07 -0.24
CA ILE A 80 -7.16 2.43 -1.48
C ILE A 80 -8.12 2.79 -2.63
N LYS A 81 -7.58 3.33 -3.71
CA LYS A 81 -8.35 3.76 -4.91
C LYS A 81 -7.82 3.14 -6.19
#